data_AF-A0A8T5GZS8-F1
#
_entry.id   AF-A0A8T5GZS8-F1
#
_cell.length_a   1.000
_cell.length_b   1.000
_cell.length_c   1.000
_cell.angle_alpha   90.00
_cell.angle_beta   90.00
_cell.angle_gamma   90.00
#
_symmetry.space_group_name_H-M   'P 1'
#
loop_
_entity.id
_entity.type
_entity.pdbx_description
1 polymer ?
#
loop_
_entity_poly.entity_id
_entity_poly.type
_entity_poly.pdbx_seq_one_letter_code
_entity_poly.pdbx_strand_id
1 'polypeptide(L)'
;MMLDSNAKEEIEDMKSEIQTSEMILPGLDEALAFDELLRHVEDPNWDVIVFDTAPTGHTLRFLSLPEIIEAWSGRLIRMMRISGGIRSMLFGSKESNEMKEELEKFRRRVLHVRRVLSDEQLTSFTLVTIPERMGVNETLRAHKSLVEFNLPVHSCLVNRLTPEFDHPFLAKRRDAELVRISELEEKLDSVEVASLELLDQEVIGVENLRNVGQTLYGVPTKIDDSLGPHSIGKLLKHDIHRGMVKELHEGIERIYLHFPGIKRDELSLRSNDGILYIGLNGREKEIKTSVPVKASQVDAKLEGDVLRLDIPLE
;
A
#
# COMPACT_ATOMS: atom_id res chain seq x y z
N MET A 1 -25.46 32.68 4.60
CA MET A 1 -24.01 32.93 4.72
C MET A 1 -23.42 32.84 3.33
N MET A 2 -23.06 34.00 2.77
CA MET A 2 -22.36 34.08 1.49
C MET A 2 -20.95 33.53 1.73
N LEU A 3 -20.59 32.44 1.05
CA LEU A 3 -19.19 32.01 0.96
C LEU A 3 -18.42 33.17 0.32
N ASP A 4 -17.37 33.58 1.01
CA ASP A 4 -16.47 34.68 0.65
C ASP A 4 -16.06 34.54 -0.82
N SER A 5 -16.27 35.57 -1.63
CA SER A 5 -16.03 35.53 -3.09
C SER A 5 -14.58 35.18 -3.42
N ASN A 6 -13.64 35.58 -2.54
CA ASN A 6 -12.23 35.25 -2.66
C ASN A 6 -11.96 33.75 -2.47
N ALA A 7 -12.69 33.07 -1.58
CA ALA A 7 -12.53 31.63 -1.38
C ALA A 7 -13.06 30.82 -2.56
N LYS A 8 -14.04 31.35 -3.31
CA LYS A 8 -14.52 30.72 -4.54
C LYS A 8 -13.52 30.88 -5.68
N GLU A 9 -12.93 32.06 -5.84
CA GLU A 9 -11.88 32.31 -6.84
C GLU A 9 -10.62 31.48 -6.56
N GLU A 10 -10.17 31.39 -5.30
CA GLU A 10 -9.02 30.52 -4.93
C GLU A 10 -9.28 29.03 -5.24
N ILE A 11 -10.51 28.55 -4.98
CA ILE A 11 -10.90 27.16 -5.31
C ILE A 11 -10.97 26.95 -6.83
N GLU A 12 -11.36 27.97 -7.60
CA GLU A 12 -11.49 27.91 -9.05
C GLU A 12 -10.10 27.93 -9.73
N ASP A 13 -9.18 28.76 -9.22
CA ASP A 13 -7.79 28.81 -9.66
C ASP A 13 -7.06 27.50 -9.34
N MET A 14 -7.20 26.97 -8.11
CA MET A 14 -6.66 25.64 -7.76
C MET A 14 -7.20 24.54 -8.67
N LYS A 15 -8.50 24.54 -8.99
CA LYS A 15 -9.10 23.58 -9.92
C LYS A 15 -8.51 23.71 -11.32
N SER A 16 -8.27 24.93 -11.79
CA SER A 16 -7.70 25.18 -13.11
C SER A 16 -6.25 24.71 -13.20
N GLU A 17 -5.46 24.90 -12.13
CA GLU A 17 -4.08 24.42 -12.03
C GLU A 17 -4.01 22.89 -11.98
N ILE A 18 -4.92 22.25 -11.22
CA ILE A 18 -5.05 20.79 -11.16
C ILE A 18 -5.45 20.23 -12.53
N GLN A 19 -6.47 20.79 -13.20
CA GLN A 19 -6.89 20.35 -14.54
C GLN A 19 -5.80 20.54 -15.60
N THR A 20 -5.05 21.64 -15.53
CA THR A 20 -3.91 21.88 -16.44
C THR A 20 -2.79 20.88 -16.16
N SER A 21 -2.55 20.56 -14.89
CA SER A 21 -1.55 19.58 -14.47
C SER A 21 -1.93 18.14 -14.82
N GLU A 22 -3.21 17.75 -14.71
CA GLU A 22 -3.74 16.45 -15.18
C GLU A 22 -3.61 16.30 -16.70
N MET A 23 -3.82 17.39 -17.46
CA MET A 23 -3.60 17.39 -18.92
C MET A 23 -2.13 17.25 -19.31
N ILE A 24 -1.21 17.71 -18.46
CA ILE A 24 0.24 17.62 -18.68
C ILE A 24 0.82 16.31 -18.11
N LEU A 25 0.22 15.75 -17.06
CA LEU A 25 0.60 14.52 -16.36
C LEU A 25 -0.64 13.63 -16.08
N PRO A 26 -1.11 12.86 -17.07
CA PRO A 26 -2.01 11.74 -16.85
C PRO A 26 -1.42 10.80 -15.80
N GLY A 27 -2.22 10.43 -14.80
CA GLY A 27 -1.76 9.61 -13.69
C GLY A 27 -1.28 10.40 -12.47
N LEU A 28 -1.51 11.72 -12.40
CA LEU A 28 -1.06 12.55 -11.28
C LEU A 28 -1.73 12.16 -9.95
N ASP A 29 -3.05 11.93 -9.96
CA ASP A 29 -3.79 11.47 -8.78
C ASP A 29 -3.25 10.12 -8.30
N GLU A 30 -3.01 9.20 -9.23
CA GLU A 30 -2.43 7.91 -8.94
C GLU A 30 -1.00 8.06 -8.40
N ALA A 31 -0.18 8.96 -8.97
CA ALA A 31 1.18 9.23 -8.48
C ALA A 31 1.20 9.85 -7.07
N LEU A 32 0.23 10.72 -6.74
CA LEU A 32 0.09 11.29 -5.40
C LEU A 32 -0.36 10.24 -4.39
N ALA A 33 -1.37 9.43 -4.72
CA ALA A 33 -1.79 8.30 -3.89
C ALA A 33 -0.64 7.29 -3.67
N PHE A 34 0.25 7.18 -4.65
CA PHE A 34 1.39 6.27 -4.60
C PHE A 34 2.49 6.80 -3.67
N ASP A 35 2.75 8.10 -3.68
CA ASP A 35 3.68 8.73 -2.75
C ASP A 35 3.20 8.68 -1.30
N GLU A 36 1.88 8.74 -1.10
CA GLU A 36 1.22 8.52 0.20
C GLU A 36 1.43 7.09 0.69
N LEU A 37 1.13 6.09 -0.15
CA LEU A 37 1.35 4.68 0.15
C LEU A 37 2.81 4.42 0.57
N LEU A 38 3.77 4.94 -0.18
CA LEU A 38 5.19 4.86 0.15
C LEU A 38 5.51 5.38 1.54
N ARG A 39 4.92 6.51 1.92
CA ARG A 39 5.21 7.13 3.22
C ARG A 39 4.84 6.23 4.39
N HIS A 40 3.76 5.48 4.24
CA HIS A 40 3.30 4.52 5.23
C HIS A 40 4.12 3.23 5.19
N VAL A 41 4.42 2.70 4.00
CA VAL A 41 5.26 1.49 3.84
C VAL A 41 6.68 1.70 4.38
N GLU A 42 7.23 2.91 4.23
CA GLU A 42 8.54 3.30 4.77
C GLU A 42 8.47 3.70 6.26
N ASP A 43 7.31 3.57 6.93
CA ASP A 43 7.18 3.76 8.38
C ASP A 43 7.30 2.43 9.12
N PRO A 44 8.35 2.21 9.93
CA PRO A 44 8.44 1.02 10.74
C PRO A 44 7.50 1.06 11.96
N ASN A 45 6.74 2.15 12.16
CA ASN A 45 5.73 2.24 13.22
C ASN A 45 4.40 1.56 12.86
N TRP A 46 4.21 1.13 11.61
CA TRP A 46 3.04 0.36 11.20
C TRP A 46 3.39 -1.12 11.07
N ASP A 47 2.61 -1.99 11.73
CA ASP A 47 2.68 -3.44 11.53
C ASP A 47 1.84 -3.89 10.31
N VAL A 48 0.73 -3.19 10.06
CA VAL A 48 -0.22 -3.51 9.00
C VAL A 48 -0.76 -2.22 8.40
N ILE A 49 -0.81 -2.15 7.07
CA ILE A 49 -1.42 -1.07 6.32
C ILE A 49 -2.56 -1.67 5.50
N VAL A 50 -3.79 -1.21 5.74
CA VAL A 50 -4.95 -1.62 4.95
C VAL A 50 -5.27 -0.53 3.95
N PHE A 51 -5.21 -0.88 2.66
CA PHE A 51 -5.51 0.04 1.57
C PHE A 51 -6.89 -0.26 0.99
N ASP A 52 -7.85 0.64 1.22
CA ASP A 52 -9.20 0.57 0.65
C ASP A 52 -9.23 1.26 -0.71
N THR A 53 -9.38 0.47 -1.77
CA THR A 53 -9.19 0.95 -3.14
C THR A 53 -10.50 1.41 -3.78
N ALA A 54 -10.40 2.32 -4.75
CA ALA A 54 -11.50 2.63 -5.66
C ALA A 54 -12.00 1.36 -6.42
N PRO A 55 -13.12 1.42 -7.15
CA PRO A 55 -13.58 0.30 -7.95
C PRO A 55 -12.51 -0.21 -8.93
N THR A 56 -12.56 -1.50 -9.24
CA THR A 56 -11.53 -2.31 -9.89
C THR A 56 -10.71 -1.60 -10.97
N GLY A 57 -11.37 -0.91 -11.92
CA GLY A 57 -10.72 -0.29 -13.06
C GLY A 57 -9.78 0.87 -12.72
N HIS A 58 -10.04 1.61 -11.63
CA HIS A 58 -9.16 2.70 -11.18
C HIS A 58 -7.95 2.15 -10.41
N THR A 59 -8.16 1.13 -9.59
CA THR A 59 -7.08 0.44 -8.86
C THR A 59 -6.07 -0.18 -9.82
N LEU A 60 -6.53 -0.79 -10.92
CA LEU A 60 -5.61 -1.36 -11.90
C LEU A 60 -4.79 -0.29 -12.65
N ARG A 61 -5.31 0.92 -12.83
CA ARG A 61 -4.54 2.06 -13.38
C ARG A 61 -3.49 2.59 -12.40
N PHE A 62 -3.85 2.61 -11.13
CA PHE A 62 -2.92 2.90 -10.03
C PHE A 62 -1.77 1.87 -9.99
N LEU A 63 -2.06 0.59 -10.26
CA LEU A 63 -1.06 -0.47 -10.23
C LEU A 63 -0.21 -0.56 -11.52
N SER A 64 -0.69 -0.04 -12.66
CA SER A 64 0.08 0.08 -13.90
C SER A 64 0.96 1.35 -13.96
N LEU A 65 0.98 2.15 -12.89
CA LEU A 65 1.82 3.35 -12.77
C LEU A 65 3.29 3.14 -13.17
N PRO A 66 3.98 2.03 -12.87
CA PRO A 66 5.36 1.84 -13.29
C PRO A 66 5.55 1.89 -14.82
N GLU A 67 4.64 1.28 -15.58
CA GLU A 67 4.68 1.26 -17.05
C GLU A 67 4.31 2.63 -17.64
N ILE A 68 3.34 3.30 -17.01
CA ILE A 68 2.99 4.68 -17.31
C ILE A 68 4.24 5.54 -17.10
N ILE A 69 4.91 5.46 -15.95
CA ILE A 69 6.08 6.28 -15.61
C ILE A 69 7.27 5.98 -16.51
N GLU A 70 7.49 4.73 -16.94
CA GLU A 70 8.52 4.41 -17.94
C GLU A 70 8.20 5.05 -19.31
N ALA A 71 6.95 4.95 -19.76
CA ALA A 71 6.51 5.59 -21.00
C ALA A 71 6.59 7.13 -20.92
N TRP A 72 6.25 7.69 -19.76
CA TRP A 72 6.24 9.12 -19.45
C TRP A 72 7.64 9.69 -19.29
N SER A 73 8.52 9.06 -18.50
CA SER A 73 9.93 9.45 -18.38
C SER A 73 10.62 9.44 -19.74
N GLY A 74 10.37 8.42 -20.56
CA GLY A 74 10.86 8.38 -21.94
C GLY A 74 10.35 9.55 -22.79
N ARG A 75 9.09 9.95 -22.62
CA ARG A 75 8.47 11.08 -23.32
C ARG A 75 8.96 12.44 -22.80
N LEU A 76 9.11 12.60 -21.50
CA LEU A 76 9.67 13.78 -20.83
C LEU A 76 11.14 13.98 -21.19
N ILE A 77 11.95 12.92 -21.19
CA ILE A 77 13.36 12.98 -21.65
C ILE A 77 13.44 13.35 -23.14
N ARG A 78 12.52 12.84 -23.98
CA ARG A 78 12.41 13.24 -25.38
C ARG A 78 12.00 14.70 -25.52
N MET A 79 10.99 15.16 -24.78
CA MET A 79 10.58 16.56 -24.75
C MET A 79 11.70 17.45 -24.23
N MET A 80 12.42 17.07 -23.17
CA MET A 80 13.59 17.77 -22.67
C MET A 80 14.75 17.81 -23.67
N ARG A 81 14.89 16.81 -24.56
CA ARG A 81 15.85 16.88 -25.67
C ARG A 81 15.42 17.88 -26.75
N ILE A 82 14.13 17.89 -27.08
CA ILE A 82 13.56 18.79 -28.10
C ILE A 82 13.52 20.23 -27.59
N SER A 83 13.06 20.44 -26.35
CA SER A 83 13.07 21.73 -25.66
C SER A 83 14.46 22.11 -25.19
N GLY A 84 15.36 21.14 -24.95
CA GLY A 84 16.73 21.36 -24.48
C GLY A 84 17.57 22.14 -25.48
N GLY A 85 17.30 22.04 -26.78
CA GLY A 85 17.90 22.92 -27.78
C GLY A 85 17.53 24.41 -27.60
N ILE A 86 16.39 24.71 -26.98
CA ILE A 86 15.86 26.06 -26.78
C ILE A 86 16.05 26.54 -25.32
N ARG A 87 15.97 25.63 -24.35
CA ARG A 87 16.00 25.92 -22.90
C ARG A 87 17.42 25.89 -22.32
N SER A 88 18.34 25.07 -22.85
CA SER A 88 19.77 25.15 -22.47
C SER A 88 20.42 26.47 -22.90
N MET A 89 19.84 27.13 -23.91
CA MET A 89 20.20 28.45 -24.39
C MET A 89 19.66 29.58 -23.48
N LEU A 90 18.64 29.32 -22.65
CA LEU A 90 17.93 30.34 -21.85
C LEU A 90 18.07 30.17 -20.32
N PHE A 91 18.18 28.95 -19.78
CA PHE A 91 18.10 28.67 -18.33
C PHE A 91 19.29 27.89 -17.73
N GLY A 92 20.33 27.58 -18.51
CA GLY A 92 21.57 26.98 -18.01
C GLY A 92 21.48 25.48 -17.65
N SER A 93 22.64 24.82 -17.57
CA SER A 93 22.76 23.35 -17.45
C SER A 93 22.39 22.77 -16.08
N LYS A 94 22.29 23.59 -15.02
CA LYS A 94 22.02 23.14 -13.64
C LYS A 94 20.57 22.69 -13.41
N GLU A 95 19.58 23.48 -13.82
CA GLU A 95 18.15 23.13 -13.67
C GLU A 95 17.80 21.82 -14.40
N SER A 96 18.44 21.56 -15.55
CA SER A 96 18.23 20.32 -16.29
C SER A 96 18.79 19.08 -15.57
N ASN A 97 19.83 19.23 -14.75
CA ASN A 97 20.39 18.14 -13.97
C ASN A 97 19.55 17.85 -12.72
N GLU A 98 19.11 18.89 -12.01
CA GLU A 98 18.24 18.76 -10.83
C GLU A 98 16.92 18.05 -11.19
N MET A 99 16.31 18.42 -12.31
CA MET A 99 15.07 17.79 -12.79
C MET A 99 15.26 16.31 -13.18
N LYS A 100 16.45 15.94 -13.69
CA LYS A 100 16.78 14.54 -13.97
C LYS A 100 16.96 13.74 -12.68
N GLU A 101 17.63 14.32 -11.69
CA GLU A 101 17.82 13.68 -10.38
C GLU A 101 16.47 13.43 -9.70
N GLU A 102 15.55 14.39 -9.71
CA GLU A 102 14.20 14.21 -9.16
C GLU A 102 13.40 13.14 -9.91
N LEU A 103 13.50 13.08 -11.24
CA LEU A 103 12.85 12.04 -12.02
C LEU A 103 13.40 10.63 -11.70
N GLU A 104 14.72 10.51 -11.52
CA GLU A 104 15.34 9.24 -11.13
C GLU A 104 14.96 8.84 -9.69
N LYS A 105 14.86 9.78 -8.75
CA LYS A 105 14.35 9.51 -7.39
C LYS A 105 12.91 9.01 -7.42
N PHE A 106 12.05 9.67 -8.20
CA PHE A 106 10.67 9.23 -8.39
C PHE A 106 10.59 7.84 -9.00
N ARG A 107 11.39 7.56 -10.03
CA ARG A 107 11.47 6.23 -10.64
C ARG A 107 11.89 5.14 -9.63
N ARG A 108 12.90 5.41 -8.78
CA ARG A 108 13.34 4.45 -7.75
C ARG A 108 12.24 4.15 -6.74
N ARG A 109 11.58 5.19 -6.25
CA ARG A 109 10.39 5.09 -5.37
C ARG A 109 9.30 4.21 -6.00
N VAL A 110 9.07 4.36 -7.31
CA VAL A 110 8.08 3.57 -8.04
C VAL A 110 8.46 2.09 -8.12
N LEU A 111 9.72 1.82 -8.44
CA LEU A 111 10.24 0.47 -8.45
C LEU A 111 10.26 -0.16 -7.05
N HIS A 112 10.39 0.63 -5.99
CA HIS A 112 10.33 0.14 -4.61
C HIS A 112 8.94 -0.39 -4.27
N VAL A 113 7.88 0.42 -4.42
CA VAL A 113 6.51 -0.05 -4.15
C VAL A 113 6.16 -1.26 -5.00
N ARG A 114 6.55 -1.29 -6.27
CA ARG A 114 6.27 -2.45 -7.12
C ARG A 114 6.86 -3.73 -6.52
N ARG A 115 8.09 -3.67 -5.97
CA ARG A 115 8.66 -4.83 -5.27
C ARG A 115 7.81 -5.23 -4.08
N VAL A 116 7.41 -4.26 -3.25
CA VAL A 116 6.60 -4.51 -2.05
C VAL A 116 5.23 -5.10 -2.40
N LEU A 117 4.52 -4.51 -3.37
CA LEU A 117 3.18 -4.94 -3.78
C LEU A 117 3.17 -6.29 -4.50
N SER A 118 4.27 -6.67 -5.15
CA SER A 118 4.41 -7.95 -5.84
C SER A 118 5.00 -9.07 -4.97
N ASP A 119 5.39 -8.77 -3.74
CA ASP A 119 5.94 -9.76 -2.81
C ASP A 119 4.81 -10.37 -1.97
N GLU A 120 4.60 -11.68 -2.12
CA GLU A 120 3.57 -12.46 -1.41
C GLU A 120 3.82 -12.56 0.10
N GLN A 121 5.04 -12.32 0.57
CA GLN A 121 5.35 -12.29 2.00
C GLN A 121 4.99 -10.94 2.64
N LEU A 122 4.91 -9.88 1.83
CA LEU A 122 4.75 -8.50 2.31
C LEU A 122 3.35 -7.94 2.03
N THR A 123 2.75 -8.33 0.90
CA THR A 123 1.47 -7.80 0.43
C THR A 123 0.51 -8.93 0.09
N SER A 124 -0.77 -8.71 0.36
CA SER A 124 -1.85 -9.58 -0.11
C SER A 124 -3.02 -8.73 -0.60
N PHE A 125 -3.58 -9.10 -1.75
CA PHE A 125 -4.82 -8.54 -2.27
C PHE A 125 -6.01 -9.43 -1.90
N THR A 126 -7.07 -8.80 -1.39
CA THR A 126 -8.35 -9.46 -1.13
C THR A 126 -9.41 -8.91 -2.05
N LEU A 127 -9.96 -9.77 -2.90
CA LEU A 127 -11.09 -9.44 -3.76
C LEU A 127 -12.37 -9.46 -2.93
N VAL A 128 -13.28 -8.51 -3.17
CA VAL A 128 -14.61 -8.51 -2.55
C VAL A 128 -15.66 -8.43 -3.66
N THR A 129 -16.67 -9.31 -3.59
CA THR A 129 -17.72 -9.40 -4.61
C THR A 129 -19.07 -9.74 -3.99
N ILE A 130 -20.10 -9.84 -4.83
CA ILE A 130 -21.44 -10.33 -4.48
C ILE A 130 -21.77 -11.55 -5.35
N PRO A 131 -22.64 -12.47 -4.91
CA PRO A 131 -22.93 -13.72 -5.63
C PRO A 131 -23.87 -13.52 -6.84
N GLU A 132 -23.60 -12.51 -7.66
CA GLU A 132 -24.34 -12.18 -8.87
C GLU A 132 -23.48 -12.34 -10.11
N ARG A 133 -24.09 -12.63 -11.28
CA ARG A 133 -23.35 -12.90 -12.53
C ARG A 133 -22.39 -11.76 -12.89
N MET A 134 -22.85 -10.52 -12.76
CA MET A 134 -22.04 -9.34 -13.08
C MET A 134 -20.87 -9.19 -12.11
N GLY A 135 -21.11 -9.37 -10.81
CA GLY A 135 -20.07 -9.32 -9.77
C GLY A 135 -18.99 -10.37 -10.01
N VAL A 136 -19.39 -11.63 -10.23
CA VAL A 136 -18.47 -12.74 -10.54
C VAL A 136 -17.64 -12.45 -11.78
N ASN A 137 -18.26 -12.04 -12.88
CA ASN A 137 -17.54 -11.75 -14.12
C ASN A 137 -16.54 -10.60 -13.95
N GLU A 138 -16.89 -9.56 -13.20
CA GLU A 138 -15.98 -8.45 -12.91
C GLU A 138 -14.81 -8.90 -12.04
N THR A 139 -15.07 -9.69 -10.99
CA THR A 139 -14.04 -10.24 -10.11
C THR A 139 -13.06 -11.15 -10.86
N LEU A 140 -13.53 -11.98 -11.79
CA LEU A 140 -12.66 -12.82 -12.61
C LEU A 140 -11.77 -11.99 -13.54
N ARG A 141 -12.30 -10.89 -14.10
CA ARG A 141 -11.48 -9.94 -14.88
C ARG A 141 -10.45 -9.24 -14.01
N ALA A 142 -10.86 -8.79 -12.82
CA ALA A 142 -9.99 -8.17 -11.83
C ALA A 142 -8.82 -9.08 -11.46
N HIS A 143 -9.13 -10.32 -11.07
CA HIS A 143 -8.15 -11.34 -10.71
C HIS A 143 -7.13 -11.54 -11.83
N LYS A 144 -7.61 -11.71 -13.08
CA LYS A 144 -6.72 -11.88 -14.23
C LYS A 144 -5.74 -10.71 -14.38
N SER A 145 -6.23 -9.48 -14.26
CA SER A 145 -5.37 -8.30 -14.34
C SER A 145 -4.36 -8.22 -13.19
N LEU A 146 -4.76 -8.53 -11.95
CA LEU A 146 -3.84 -8.55 -10.80
C LEU A 146 -2.73 -9.60 -10.99
N VAL A 147 -3.07 -10.79 -11.49
CA VAL A 147 -2.10 -11.84 -11.82
C VAL A 147 -1.16 -11.40 -12.96
N GLU A 148 -1.67 -10.72 -14.00
CA GLU A 148 -0.83 -10.17 -15.08
C GLU A 148 0.21 -9.16 -14.55
N PHE A 149 -0.10 -8.43 -13.48
CA PHE A 149 0.84 -7.52 -12.81
C PHE A 149 1.75 -8.19 -11.77
N ASN A 150 1.65 -9.52 -11.57
CA ASN A 150 2.31 -10.27 -10.50
C ASN A 150 1.96 -9.72 -9.11
N LEU A 151 0.67 -9.50 -8.85
CA LEU A 151 0.18 -9.09 -7.54
C LEU A 151 -0.45 -10.31 -6.84
N PRO A 152 -0.05 -10.60 -5.59
CA PRO A 152 -0.50 -11.78 -4.87
C PRO A 152 -1.95 -11.61 -4.42
N VAL A 153 -2.86 -12.39 -5.00
CA VAL A 153 -4.27 -12.44 -4.59
C VAL A 153 -4.51 -13.71 -3.78
N HIS A 154 -4.71 -13.56 -2.47
CA HIS A 154 -4.88 -14.71 -1.57
C HIS A 154 -6.33 -15.08 -1.29
N SER A 155 -7.24 -14.10 -1.30
CA SER A 155 -8.62 -14.34 -0.88
C SER A 155 -9.65 -13.60 -1.72
N CYS A 156 -10.83 -14.20 -1.83
CA CYS A 156 -12.02 -13.59 -2.42
C CYS A 156 -13.19 -13.72 -1.43
N LEU A 157 -13.68 -12.59 -0.92
CA LEU A 157 -14.85 -12.52 -0.07
C LEU A 157 -16.11 -12.28 -0.91
N VAL A 158 -17.02 -13.25 -0.90
CA VAL A 158 -18.36 -13.13 -1.46
C VAL A 158 -19.29 -12.60 -0.38
N ASN A 159 -19.54 -11.29 -0.42
CA ASN A 159 -20.38 -10.59 0.54
C ASN A 159 -21.88 -10.70 0.17
N ARG A 160 -22.76 -10.55 1.16
CA ARG A 160 -24.23 -10.53 1.02
C ARG A 160 -24.81 -11.82 0.45
N LEU A 161 -24.27 -12.98 0.83
CA LEU A 161 -24.91 -14.27 0.54
C LEU A 161 -26.27 -14.34 1.23
N THR A 162 -27.32 -14.75 0.54
CA THR A 162 -28.66 -14.89 1.14
C THR A 162 -28.60 -15.87 2.31
N PRO A 163 -28.99 -15.51 3.55
CA PRO A 163 -28.88 -16.39 4.71
C PRO A 163 -29.73 -17.65 4.56
N GLU A 164 -29.32 -18.70 5.27
CA GLU A 164 -30.06 -19.95 5.28
C GLU A 164 -31.33 -19.83 6.15
N PHE A 165 -32.47 -19.70 5.47
CA PHE A 165 -33.79 -19.64 6.10
C PHE A 165 -34.75 -20.66 5.48
N ASP A 166 -35.69 -21.15 6.28
CA ASP A 166 -36.79 -22.01 5.83
C ASP A 166 -37.86 -21.20 5.08
N HIS A 167 -37.52 -20.76 3.86
CA HIS A 167 -38.41 -20.02 2.97
C HIS A 167 -38.13 -20.36 1.50
N PRO A 168 -39.12 -20.86 0.72
CA PRO A 168 -38.90 -21.39 -0.63
C PRO A 168 -38.24 -20.41 -1.61
N PHE A 169 -38.53 -19.12 -1.50
CA PHE A 169 -37.89 -18.09 -2.34
C PHE A 169 -36.42 -17.86 -1.95
N LEU A 170 -36.11 -17.86 -0.65
CA LEU A 170 -34.76 -17.60 -0.16
C LEU A 170 -33.86 -18.81 -0.41
N ALA A 171 -34.40 -20.02 -0.23
CA ALA A 171 -33.72 -21.26 -0.62
C ALA A 171 -33.32 -21.25 -2.11
N LYS A 172 -34.28 -21.00 -3.01
CA LYS A 172 -33.99 -20.92 -4.46
C LYS A 172 -32.98 -19.83 -4.83
N ARG A 173 -33.04 -18.69 -4.13
CA ARG A 173 -32.08 -17.60 -4.34
C ARG A 173 -30.68 -18.01 -3.88
N ARG A 174 -30.56 -18.58 -2.67
CA ARG A 174 -29.30 -19.08 -2.12
C ARG A 174 -28.72 -20.18 -3.01
N ASP A 175 -29.52 -21.12 -3.51
CA ASP A 175 -29.07 -22.17 -4.44
C ASP A 175 -28.41 -21.56 -5.70
N ALA A 176 -29.03 -20.52 -6.28
CA ALA A 176 -28.48 -19.84 -7.45
C ALA A 176 -27.19 -19.06 -7.14
N GLU A 177 -27.08 -18.51 -5.93
CA GLU A 177 -25.90 -17.80 -5.42
C GLU A 177 -24.74 -18.77 -5.13
N LEU A 178 -25.03 -19.95 -4.55
CA LEU A 178 -24.04 -21.00 -4.29
C LEU A 178 -23.41 -21.52 -5.59
N VAL A 179 -24.18 -21.65 -6.67
CA VAL A 179 -23.64 -21.99 -8.00
C VAL A 179 -22.61 -20.95 -8.46
N ARG A 180 -22.77 -19.67 -8.10
CA ARG A 180 -21.80 -18.61 -8.45
C ARG A 180 -20.56 -18.65 -7.58
N ILE A 181 -20.72 -19.03 -6.31
CA ILE A 181 -19.58 -19.25 -5.41
C ILE A 181 -18.74 -20.42 -5.92
N SER A 182 -19.36 -21.55 -6.27
CA SER A 182 -18.63 -22.67 -6.87
C SER A 182 -17.93 -22.33 -8.19
N GLU A 183 -18.52 -21.45 -9.02
CA GLU A 183 -17.85 -20.94 -10.21
C GLU A 183 -16.60 -20.10 -9.88
N LEU A 184 -16.62 -19.32 -8.79
CA LEU A 184 -15.45 -18.58 -8.32
C LEU A 184 -14.38 -19.54 -7.76
N GLU A 185 -14.77 -20.52 -6.96
CA GLU A 185 -13.86 -21.55 -6.42
C GLU A 185 -13.15 -22.32 -7.52
N GLU A 186 -13.86 -22.69 -8.60
CA GLU A 186 -13.27 -23.41 -9.74
C GLU A 186 -12.30 -22.53 -10.55
N LYS A 187 -12.63 -21.26 -10.76
CA LYS A 187 -11.87 -20.36 -11.63
C LYS A 187 -10.74 -19.63 -10.93
N LEU A 188 -10.75 -19.57 -9.60
CA LEU A 188 -9.74 -18.94 -8.76
C LEU A 188 -8.93 -20.01 -8.01
N ASP A 189 -8.29 -20.91 -8.77
CA ASP A 189 -7.63 -22.16 -8.29
C ASP A 189 -6.65 -21.99 -7.11
N SER A 190 -6.07 -20.81 -6.93
CA SER A 190 -5.12 -20.50 -5.84
C SER A 190 -5.63 -19.47 -4.82
N VAL A 191 -6.91 -19.09 -4.88
CA VAL A 191 -7.51 -18.04 -4.05
C VAL A 191 -8.52 -18.67 -3.08
N GLU A 192 -8.39 -18.39 -1.79
CA GLU A 192 -9.37 -18.83 -0.80
C GLU A 192 -10.67 -18.03 -0.97
N VAL A 193 -11.74 -18.70 -1.43
CA VAL A 193 -13.07 -18.10 -1.52
C VAL A 193 -13.81 -18.28 -0.20
N ALA A 194 -14.16 -17.17 0.43
CA ALA A 194 -14.97 -17.13 1.65
C ALA A 194 -16.28 -16.40 1.36
N SER A 195 -17.32 -16.66 2.17
CA SER A 195 -18.59 -15.94 2.04
C SER A 195 -19.04 -15.35 3.37
N LEU A 196 -19.72 -14.21 3.28
CA LEU A 196 -20.39 -13.54 4.39
C LEU A 196 -21.87 -13.40 4.06
N GLU A 197 -22.72 -13.89 4.95
CA GLU A 197 -24.17 -13.77 4.79
C GLU A 197 -24.64 -12.32 4.89
N LEU A 198 -25.73 -12.01 4.21
CA LEU A 198 -26.40 -10.72 4.31
C LEU A 198 -26.92 -10.53 5.74
N LEU A 199 -26.46 -9.47 6.39
CA LEU A 199 -26.94 -9.09 7.71
C LEU A 199 -28.32 -8.45 7.63
N ASP A 200 -29.10 -8.58 8.70
CA ASP A 200 -30.47 -8.05 8.81
C ASP A 200 -30.53 -6.53 8.99
N GLN A 201 -29.38 -5.90 9.24
CA GLN A 201 -29.22 -4.46 9.40
C GLN A 201 -27.97 -3.96 8.67
N GLU A 202 -27.94 -2.66 8.42
CA GLU A 202 -26.74 -2.00 7.90
C GLU A 202 -25.61 -2.04 8.93
N VAL A 203 -24.38 -2.26 8.46
CA VAL A 203 -23.19 -2.31 9.31
C VAL A 203 -22.70 -0.90 9.62
N ILE A 204 -23.40 -0.24 10.54
CA ILE A 204 -23.04 1.09 11.02
C ILE A 204 -22.58 1.02 12.47
N GLY A 205 -21.51 1.74 12.79
CA GLY A 205 -20.97 1.86 14.14
C GLY A 205 -19.91 0.80 14.47
N VAL A 206 -19.06 1.15 15.43
CA VAL A 206 -17.87 0.35 15.80
C VAL A 206 -18.23 -1.05 16.26
N GLU A 207 -19.35 -1.23 16.96
CA GLU A 207 -19.75 -2.53 17.46
C GLU A 207 -20.19 -3.49 16.33
N ASN A 208 -20.98 -3.00 15.38
CA ASN A 208 -21.39 -3.80 14.22
C ASN A 208 -20.20 -4.14 13.32
N LEU A 209 -19.29 -3.18 13.11
CA LEU A 209 -18.03 -3.43 12.41
C LEU A 209 -17.18 -4.49 13.12
N ARG A 210 -17.15 -4.47 14.47
CA ARG A 210 -16.45 -5.46 15.27
C ARG A 210 -17.07 -6.85 15.14
N ASN A 211 -18.39 -6.96 15.09
CA ASN A 211 -19.08 -8.24 14.88
C ASN A 211 -18.76 -8.85 13.50
N VAL A 212 -18.73 -8.03 12.45
CA VAL A 212 -18.26 -8.45 11.12
C VAL A 212 -16.79 -8.87 11.18
N GLY A 213 -15.95 -8.05 11.79
CA GLY A 213 -14.52 -8.34 11.98
C GLY A 213 -14.27 -9.66 12.71
N GLN A 214 -15.04 -9.97 13.75
CA GLN A 214 -14.94 -11.25 14.47
C GLN A 214 -15.42 -12.44 13.64
N THR A 215 -16.43 -12.25 12.79
CA THR A 215 -16.85 -13.29 11.85
C THR A 215 -15.74 -13.61 10.85
N LEU A 216 -15.10 -12.58 10.31
CA LEU A 216 -14.05 -12.72 9.28
C LEU A 216 -12.70 -13.19 9.86
N TYR A 217 -12.28 -12.63 11.00
CA TYR A 217 -10.93 -12.79 11.54
C TYR A 217 -10.87 -13.52 12.89
N GLY A 218 -12.02 -13.78 13.53
CA GLY A 218 -12.07 -14.35 14.89
C GLY A 218 -11.94 -13.30 16.00
N VAL A 219 -11.94 -13.77 17.24
CA VAL A 219 -11.76 -12.91 18.41
C VAL A 219 -10.30 -12.40 18.44
N PRO A 220 -10.06 -11.09 18.63
CA PRO A 220 -8.70 -10.56 18.71
C PRO A 220 -7.90 -11.24 19.82
N THR A 221 -6.74 -11.78 19.46
CA THR A 221 -5.78 -12.37 20.39
C THR A 221 -4.51 -11.55 20.42
N LYS A 222 -3.81 -11.52 21.57
CA LYS A 222 -2.47 -10.94 21.62
C LYS A 222 -1.51 -11.82 20.82
N ILE A 223 -0.85 -11.20 19.85
CA ILE A 223 0.22 -11.81 19.04
C ILE A 223 1.55 -11.53 19.75
N ASP A 224 2.52 -12.43 19.58
CA ASP A 224 3.88 -12.26 20.08
C ASP A 224 4.54 -10.98 19.51
N ASP A 225 5.56 -10.48 20.22
CA ASP A 225 6.22 -9.21 19.89
C ASP A 225 7.42 -9.40 18.94
N SER A 226 7.76 -10.64 18.53
CA SER A 226 8.74 -10.93 17.48
C SER A 226 8.29 -10.43 16.11
N LEU A 227 9.23 -10.33 15.17
CA LEU A 227 8.99 -9.76 13.84
C LEU A 227 7.90 -10.49 13.02
N GLY A 228 7.62 -11.76 13.29
CA GLY A 228 6.71 -12.58 12.49
C GLY A 228 7.41 -13.35 11.36
N PRO A 229 6.68 -13.85 10.36
CA PRO A 229 5.24 -13.63 10.13
C PRO A 229 4.36 -14.23 11.22
N HIS A 230 3.25 -13.55 11.52
CA HIS A 230 2.21 -14.03 12.42
C HIS A 230 0.90 -14.20 11.66
N SER A 231 0.50 -15.45 11.43
CA SER A 231 -0.76 -15.74 10.74
C SER A 231 -1.96 -15.41 11.62
N ILE A 232 -2.88 -14.62 11.07
CA ILE A 232 -4.14 -14.24 11.70
C ILE A 232 -5.33 -14.59 10.83
N GLY A 233 -6.50 -14.58 11.46
CA GLY A 233 -7.78 -14.63 10.77
C GLY A 233 -8.45 -16.00 10.77
N LYS A 234 -9.64 -16.07 10.17
CA LYS A 234 -10.46 -17.29 10.15
C LYS A 234 -11.02 -17.57 8.75
N LEU A 235 -11.91 -16.71 8.27
CA LEU A 235 -12.45 -16.76 6.91
C LEU A 235 -11.53 -16.04 5.94
N LEU A 236 -10.98 -14.90 6.37
CA LEU A 236 -9.88 -14.23 5.70
C LEU A 236 -8.63 -14.46 6.52
N LYS A 237 -7.53 -14.80 5.85
CA LYS A 237 -6.24 -15.05 6.49
C LYS A 237 -5.19 -14.08 5.96
N HIS A 238 -4.38 -13.56 6.87
CA HIS A 238 -3.25 -12.68 6.54
C HIS A 238 -2.07 -13.03 7.44
N ASP A 239 -0.87 -12.77 6.94
CA ASP A 239 0.34 -12.81 7.74
C ASP A 239 0.75 -11.38 8.11
N ILE A 240 1.06 -11.17 9.40
CA ILE A 240 1.48 -9.87 9.91
C ILE A 240 2.97 -9.91 10.23
N HIS A 241 3.69 -8.91 9.75
CA HIS A 241 5.06 -8.62 10.16
C HIS A 241 5.07 -7.39 11.06
N ARG A 242 5.77 -7.44 12.20
CA ARG A 242 5.94 -6.25 13.03
C ARG A 242 6.83 -5.24 12.32
N GLY A 243 6.45 -3.98 12.33
CA GLY A 243 7.25 -2.90 11.73
C GLY A 243 8.51 -2.62 12.54
N MET A 244 8.42 -2.72 13.88
CA MET A 244 9.53 -2.50 14.80
C MET A 244 9.47 -3.41 16.01
N VAL A 245 10.60 -4.02 16.36
CA VAL A 245 10.78 -4.82 17.57
C VAL A 245 11.98 -4.30 18.35
N LYS A 246 11.86 -4.24 19.68
CA LYS A 246 12.94 -3.81 20.57
C LYS A 246 13.24 -4.86 21.62
N GLU A 247 14.52 -5.14 21.77
CA GLU A 247 15.04 -6.08 22.75
C GLU A 247 16.14 -5.40 23.56
N LEU A 248 16.18 -5.64 24.87
CA LEU A 248 17.28 -5.22 25.72
C LEU A 248 18.09 -6.45 26.13
N HIS A 249 19.38 -6.46 25.82
CA HIS A 249 20.30 -7.53 26.20
C HIS A 249 21.67 -6.96 26.57
N GLU A 250 22.20 -7.34 27.74
CA GLU A 250 23.60 -7.13 28.13
C GLU A 250 24.13 -5.69 27.91
N GLY A 251 23.33 -4.66 28.26
CA GLY A 251 23.73 -3.25 28.09
C GLY A 251 23.61 -2.72 26.66
N ILE A 252 22.92 -3.45 25.78
CA ILE A 252 22.62 -3.05 24.40
C ILE A 252 21.09 -3.03 24.21
N GLU A 253 20.59 -1.95 23.63
CA GLU A 253 19.25 -1.89 23.05
C GLU A 253 19.35 -2.32 21.58
N ARG A 254 18.76 -3.46 21.26
CA ARG A 254 18.66 -3.95 19.89
C ARG A 254 17.31 -3.57 19.32
N ILE A 255 17.31 -2.85 18.21
CA ILE A 255 16.10 -2.46 17.48
C ILE A 255 16.11 -3.15 16.12
N TYR A 256 15.06 -3.89 15.84
CA TYR A 256 14.77 -4.42 14.51
C TYR A 256 13.73 -3.54 13.84
N LEU A 257 14.00 -3.13 12.60
CA LEU A 257 13.12 -2.31 11.80
C LEU A 257 12.87 -3.03 10.47
N HIS A 258 11.62 -3.36 10.21
CA HIS A 258 11.22 -3.98 8.96
C HIS A 258 10.92 -2.89 7.94
N PHE A 259 11.68 -2.87 6.85
CA PHE A 259 11.52 -1.98 5.71
C PHE A 259 11.25 -2.82 4.46
N PRO A 260 9.97 -3.13 4.17
CA PRO A 260 9.58 -4.01 3.08
C PRO A 260 10.27 -3.65 1.76
N GLY A 261 10.97 -4.59 1.11
CA GLY A 261 11.55 -4.37 -0.23
C GLY A 261 12.70 -3.34 -0.35
N ILE A 262 13.28 -2.93 0.79
CA ILE A 262 14.36 -1.94 0.84
C ILE A 262 15.68 -2.46 0.27
N LYS A 263 16.49 -1.57 -0.29
CA LYS A 263 17.89 -1.85 -0.63
C LYS A 263 18.87 -1.06 0.21
N ARG A 264 20.08 -1.61 0.38
CA ARG A 264 21.13 -1.01 1.20
C ARG A 264 21.52 0.41 0.74
N ASP A 265 21.52 0.67 -0.56
CA ASP A 265 21.85 1.99 -1.12
C ASP A 265 20.72 3.02 -0.99
N GLU A 266 19.53 2.59 -0.57
CA GLU A 266 18.37 3.45 -0.30
C GLU A 266 18.31 3.88 1.18
N LEU A 267 19.17 3.29 2.04
CA LEU A 267 19.24 3.53 3.48
C LEU A 267 20.34 4.54 3.85
N SER A 268 20.03 5.42 4.79
CA SER A 268 21.03 6.22 5.51
C SER A 268 20.76 6.19 7.00
N LEU A 269 21.82 6.37 7.79
CA LEU A 269 21.74 6.50 9.23
C LEU A 269 22.47 7.77 9.64
N ARG A 270 21.77 8.66 10.34
CA ARG A 270 22.37 9.87 10.90
C ARG A 270 21.90 10.07 12.33
N SER A 271 22.60 10.94 13.04
CA SER A 271 22.18 11.36 14.38
C SER A 271 22.31 12.87 14.50
N ASN A 272 21.37 13.51 15.20
CA ASN A 272 21.48 14.92 15.58
C ASN A 272 21.06 15.08 17.03
N ASP A 273 21.86 15.78 17.84
CA ASP A 273 21.59 16.04 19.27
C ASP A 273 21.24 14.77 20.08
N GLY A 274 21.87 13.64 19.73
CA GLY A 274 21.65 12.34 20.37
C GLY A 274 20.39 11.61 19.90
N ILE A 275 19.65 12.16 18.94
CA ILE A 275 18.50 11.51 18.31
C ILE A 275 18.96 10.80 17.04
N LEU A 276 18.56 9.54 16.89
CA LEU A 276 18.87 8.72 15.71
C LEU A 276 17.80 8.92 14.63
N TYR A 277 18.24 9.07 13.39
CA TYR A 277 17.37 9.17 12.21
C TYR A 277 17.79 8.15 11.17
N ILE A 278 16.79 7.49 10.58
CA ILE A 278 16.97 6.63 9.42
C ILE A 278 16.39 7.34 8.21
N GLY A 279 17.21 7.45 7.17
CA GLY A 279 16.78 7.91 5.86
C GLY A 279 16.40 6.76 4.95
N LEU A 280 15.27 6.91 4.25
CA LEU A 280 14.75 6.03 3.21
C LEU A 280 14.31 6.89 2.04
N ASN A 281 14.89 6.66 0.86
CA ASN A 281 14.50 7.38 -0.36
C ASN A 281 14.42 8.92 -0.22
N GLY A 282 15.27 9.50 0.63
CA GLY A 282 15.35 10.95 0.89
C GLY A 282 14.38 11.46 1.97
N ARG A 283 13.59 10.59 2.61
CA ARG A 283 12.78 10.90 3.79
C ARG A 283 13.47 10.36 5.02
N GLU A 284 13.41 11.11 6.11
CA GLU A 284 14.02 10.70 7.36
C GLU A 284 12.98 10.50 8.44
N LYS A 285 13.15 9.46 9.24
CA LYS A 285 12.34 9.18 10.42
C LYS A 285 13.19 9.06 11.65
N GLU A 286 12.71 9.69 12.70
CA GLU A 286 13.28 9.56 14.03
C GLU A 286 13.03 8.15 14.57
N ILE A 287 14.08 7.53 15.07
CA ILE A 287 14.00 6.29 15.82
C ILE A 287 14.19 6.62 17.29
N LYS A 288 13.14 6.38 18.07
CA LYS A 288 13.19 6.57 19.51
C LYS A 288 14.13 5.52 20.11
N THR A 289 15.21 5.96 20.73
CA THR A 289 16.16 5.12 21.46
C THR A 289 16.00 5.35 22.96
N SER A 290 16.42 4.37 23.77
CA SER A 290 16.36 4.45 25.22
C SER A 290 17.36 5.45 25.80
N VAL A 291 18.46 5.70 25.08
CA VAL A 291 19.49 6.69 25.43
C VAL A 291 19.86 7.56 24.22
N PRO A 292 20.34 8.80 24.44
CA PRO A 292 20.89 9.61 23.36
C PRO A 292 22.11 8.92 22.73
N VAL A 293 22.16 8.77 21.41
CA VAL A 293 23.23 8.04 20.71
C VAL A 293 23.69 8.75 19.44
N LYS A 294 24.98 8.61 19.11
CA LYS A 294 25.52 9.03 17.80
C LYS A 294 25.44 7.87 16.80
N ALA A 295 25.13 8.16 15.55
CA ALA A 295 25.06 7.14 14.49
C ALA A 295 26.37 6.34 14.34
N SER A 296 27.53 6.95 14.65
CA SER A 296 28.84 6.28 14.63
C SER A 296 29.03 5.22 15.72
N GLN A 297 28.19 5.23 16.75
CA GLN A 297 28.21 4.27 17.87
C GLN A 297 27.22 3.12 17.68
N VAL A 298 26.37 3.20 16.64
CA VAL A 298 25.34 2.18 16.36
C VAL A 298 25.91 1.17 15.36
N ASP A 299 25.90 -0.11 15.72
CA ASP A 299 26.17 -1.18 14.75
C ASP A 299 24.89 -1.47 13.97
N ALA A 300 24.92 -1.23 12.66
CA ALA A 300 23.77 -1.35 11.78
C ALA A 300 24.00 -2.45 10.74
N LYS A 301 23.10 -3.44 10.71
CA LYS A 301 23.16 -4.57 9.79
C LYS A 301 21.81 -4.79 9.11
N LEU A 302 21.80 -4.79 7.79
CA LEU A 302 20.62 -5.14 6.98
C LEU A 302 20.69 -6.62 6.60
N GLU A 303 19.67 -7.39 6.97
CA GLU A 303 19.47 -8.79 6.58
C GLU A 303 18.11 -8.92 5.89
N GLY A 304 18.13 -9.12 4.56
CA GLY A 304 16.93 -8.99 3.75
C GLY A 304 16.38 -7.56 3.82
N ASP A 305 15.16 -7.44 4.30
CA ASP A 305 14.36 -6.25 4.52
C ASP A 305 14.36 -5.77 5.99
N VAL A 306 15.09 -6.45 6.87
CA VAL A 306 15.17 -6.11 8.29
C VAL A 306 16.49 -5.41 8.59
N LEU A 307 16.40 -4.16 9.03
CA LEU A 307 17.52 -3.41 9.58
C LEU A 307 17.62 -3.65 11.09
N ARG A 308 18.71 -4.27 11.51
CA ARG A 308 19.08 -4.42 12.91
C ARG A 308 20.01 -3.28 13.32
N LEU A 309 19.68 -2.61 14.43
CA LEU A 309 20.49 -1.61 15.09
C LEU A 309 20.85 -2.08 16.50
N ASP A 310 22.14 -2.17 16.79
CA ASP A 310 22.63 -2.45 18.14
C ASP A 310 23.15 -1.13 18.75
N ILE A 311 22.46 -0.65 19.78
CA ILE A 311 22.68 0.64 20.43
C ILE A 311 23.28 0.38 21.82
N PRO A 312 24.53 0.79 22.08
CA PRO A 312 25.11 0.72 23.42
C PRO A 312 24.33 1.60 24.39
N LEU A 313 24.00 1.07 25.57
CA LEU A 313 23.33 1.80 26.65
C LEU A 313 24.31 2.49 27.61
N GLU A 314 25.61 2.27 27.42
CA GLU A 314 26.73 2.84 28.20
C GLU A 314 27.52 3.90 27.44
#